data_AF-A0AA39CH59-F1
#
_entry.id   AF-A0AA39CH59-F1
#
_cell.length_a   1.000
_cell.length_b   1.000
_cell.length_c   1.000
_cell.angle_alpha   90.00
_cell.angle_beta   90.00
_cell.angle_gamma   90.00
#
_symmetry.space_group_name_H-M   'P 1'
#
loop_
_entity.id
_entity.type
_entity.pdbx_description
1 polymer ?
#
loop_
_entity_poly.entity_id
_entity_poly.type
_entity_poly.pdbx_seq_one_letter_code
_entity_poly.pdbx_strand_id
1 'polypeptide(L)'
;MGLSSDQQQALDIQNHGRRNKNLNPLQWDDKLASDAQNWANHLAQQVGHMQHSTSQERPGQGENLFWGWASPGPYKEPYMHAAQGWMNEAAKYHGEAIGQGNDSAYGHYSQLGPWIEK
;
A
#
# COMPACT_ATOMS: atom_id res chain seq x y z
N MET A 1 20.67 2.32 8.32
CA MET A 1 20.58 3.54 7.47
C MET A 1 19.15 4.04 7.60
N GLY A 2 18.90 5.36 7.61
CA GLY A 2 17.53 5.89 7.76
C GLY A 2 16.70 5.71 6.49
N LEU A 3 15.38 5.91 6.60
CA LEU A 3 14.45 5.93 5.46
C LEU A 3 14.83 7.02 4.45
N SER A 4 14.56 6.78 3.17
CA SER A 4 14.60 7.86 2.18
C SER A 4 13.48 8.86 2.44
N SER A 5 13.59 10.07 1.87
CA SER A 5 12.52 11.08 1.99
C SER A 5 11.18 10.57 1.45
N ASP A 6 11.19 9.79 0.38
CA ASP A 6 9.97 9.24 -0.23
C ASP A 6 9.32 8.17 0.66
N GLN A 7 10.14 7.25 1.20
CA GLN A 7 9.68 6.23 2.16
C GLN A 7 9.11 6.87 3.44
N GLN A 8 9.79 7.88 3.97
CA GLN A 8 9.32 8.59 5.17
C GLN A 8 7.97 9.29 4.91
N GLN A 9 7.83 9.99 3.78
CA GLN A 9 6.56 10.64 3.43
C GLN A 9 5.42 9.64 3.26
N ALA A 10 5.69 8.49 2.63
CA ALA A 10 4.69 7.43 2.49
C ALA A 10 4.21 6.88 3.84
N LEU A 11 5.13 6.69 4.80
CA LEU A 11 4.80 6.26 6.16
C LEU A 11 3.99 7.34 6.90
N ASP A 12 4.39 8.60 6.78
CA ASP A 12 3.72 9.74 7.41
C ASP A 12 2.29 9.93 6.90
N ILE A 13 2.06 9.78 5.58
CA ILE A 13 0.73 9.85 4.95
C ILE A 13 -0.21 8.78 5.54
N GLN A 14 0.26 7.54 5.64
CA GLN A 14 -0.52 6.44 6.20
C GLN A 14 -0.80 6.65 7.69
N ASN A 15 0.23 7.06 8.46
CA ASN A 15 0.10 7.32 9.89
C ASN A 15 -0.82 8.50 10.21
N HIS A 16 -0.83 9.54 9.37
CA HIS A 16 -1.80 10.63 9.46
C HIS A 16 -3.23 10.11 9.27
N GLY A 17 -3.45 9.26 8.26
CA GLY A 17 -4.72 8.58 8.04
C GLY A 17 -5.20 7.76 9.23
N ARG A 18 -4.29 6.95 9.81
CA ARG A 18 -4.55 6.09 10.97
C ARG A 18 -4.85 6.90 12.23
N ARG A 19 -4.13 8.00 12.46
CA ARG A 19 -4.36 8.93 13.58
C ARG A 19 -5.77 9.51 13.55
N ASN A 20 -6.26 9.91 12.37
CA ASN A 20 -7.62 10.44 12.21
C ASN A 20 -8.72 9.41 12.53
N LYS A 21 -8.36 8.13 12.70
CA LYS A 21 -9.24 7.02 13.06
C LYS A 21 -8.91 6.43 14.44
N ASN A 22 -8.05 7.06 15.23
CA ASN A 22 -7.56 6.57 16.53
C ASN A 22 -6.89 5.19 16.47
N LEU A 23 -6.21 4.88 15.37
CA LEU A 23 -5.44 3.63 15.21
C LEU A 23 -3.97 3.86 15.57
N ASN A 24 -3.28 2.78 15.99
CA ASN A 24 -1.85 2.86 16.29
C ASN A 24 -1.04 3.17 15.03
N PRO A 25 0.03 3.98 15.12
CA PRO A 25 0.90 4.26 13.99
C PRO A 25 1.65 3.00 13.55
N LEU A 26 1.82 2.84 12.25
CA LEU A 26 2.72 1.88 11.63
C LEU A 26 4.17 2.30 11.84
N GLN A 27 5.05 1.31 11.83
CA GLN A 27 6.49 1.47 11.78
C GLN A 27 7.02 0.80 10.52
N TRP A 28 8.09 1.35 9.97
CA TRP A 28 8.75 0.74 8.83
C TRP A 28 9.42 -0.57 9.24
N ASP A 29 9.31 -1.58 8.38
CA ASP A 29 9.97 -2.86 8.54
C ASP A 29 10.80 -3.15 7.29
N ASP A 30 12.12 -3.25 7.47
CA ASP A 30 13.07 -3.42 6.37
C ASP A 30 12.88 -4.77 5.64
N LYS A 31 12.40 -5.79 6.35
CA LYS A 31 12.13 -7.10 5.74
C LYS A 31 10.88 -7.03 4.87
N LEU A 32 9.79 -6.42 5.36
CA LEU A 32 8.59 -6.19 4.55
C LEU A 32 8.90 -5.34 3.31
N ALA A 33 9.73 -4.30 3.46
CA ALA A 33 10.15 -3.48 2.33
C ALA A 33 10.95 -4.27 1.30
N SER A 34 11.87 -5.13 1.75
CA SER A 34 12.65 -6.00 0.87
C SER A 34 11.76 -7.02 0.13
N ASP A 35 10.82 -7.64 0.83
CA ASP A 35 9.90 -8.64 0.25
C ASP A 35 8.98 -7.97 -0.79
N ALA A 36 8.45 -6.79 -0.48
CA ALA A 36 7.64 -5.99 -1.42
C ALA A 36 8.43 -5.58 -2.67
N GLN A 37 9.70 -5.17 -2.51
CA GLN A 37 10.56 -4.83 -3.64
C GLN A 37 10.85 -6.05 -4.54
N ASN A 38 11.04 -7.23 -3.95
CA ASN A 38 11.23 -8.47 -4.70
C ASN A 38 9.99 -8.81 -5.53
N TRP A 39 8.79 -8.67 -4.96
CA TRP A 39 7.55 -8.88 -5.70
C TRP A 39 7.36 -7.86 -6.82
N ALA A 40 7.61 -6.58 -6.56
CA ALA A 40 7.55 -5.53 -7.59
C ALA A 40 8.50 -5.82 -8.77
N ASN A 41 9.71 -6.30 -8.49
CA ASN A 41 10.66 -6.73 -9.53
C ASN A 41 10.14 -7.94 -10.32
N HIS A 42 9.56 -8.93 -9.64
CA HIS A 42 8.95 -10.09 -10.29
C HIS A 42 7.82 -9.66 -11.25
N LEU A 43 6.91 -8.80 -10.80
CA LEU A 43 5.83 -8.27 -11.63
C LEU A 43 6.37 -7.54 -12.87
N ALA A 44 7.36 -6.66 -12.69
CA ALA A 44 7.92 -5.88 -13.77
C ALA A 44 8.68 -6.72 -14.81
N GLN A 45 9.37 -7.77 -14.38
CA GLN A 45 10.26 -8.55 -15.25
C GLN A 45 9.59 -9.79 -15.86
N GLN A 46 8.67 -10.43 -15.14
CA GLN A 46 8.17 -11.77 -15.50
C GLN A 46 6.68 -11.78 -15.82
N VAL A 47 5.88 -10.89 -15.23
CA VAL A 47 4.41 -10.96 -15.29
C VAL A 47 3.82 -9.89 -16.23
N GLY A 48 4.36 -8.68 -16.20
CA GLY A 48 3.97 -7.57 -17.09
C GLY A 48 2.60 -6.94 -16.78
N HIS A 49 1.94 -7.32 -15.69
CA HIS A 49 0.69 -6.73 -15.23
C HIS A 49 0.57 -6.80 -13.71
N MET A 50 -0.41 -6.08 -13.16
CA MET A 50 -0.67 -6.02 -11.72
C MET A 50 -1.31 -7.32 -11.24
N GLN A 51 -0.61 -8.03 -10.37
CA GLN A 51 -1.08 -9.27 -9.77
C GLN A 51 -0.62 -9.34 -8.32
N HIS A 52 -1.56 -9.65 -7.43
CA HIS A 52 -1.25 -9.87 -6.02
C HIS A 52 -0.44 -11.14 -5.80
N SER A 53 0.48 -11.10 -4.84
CA SER A 53 1.16 -12.31 -4.36
C SER A 53 0.17 -13.20 -3.60
N THR A 54 0.37 -14.51 -3.69
CA THR A 54 -0.44 -15.49 -2.95
C THR A 54 -0.12 -15.45 -1.46
N SER A 55 -1.05 -15.89 -0.62
CA SER A 55 -0.83 -15.95 0.83
C SER A 55 0.36 -16.82 1.23
N GLN A 56 0.73 -17.80 0.40
CA GLN A 56 1.91 -18.65 0.59
C GLN A 56 3.22 -17.90 0.30
N GLU A 57 3.20 -16.96 -0.64
CA GLU A 57 4.36 -16.12 -0.99
C GLU A 57 4.56 -14.96 0.01
N ARG A 58 3.49 -14.55 0.71
CA ARG A 58 3.51 -13.49 1.74
C ARG A 58 2.79 -13.90 3.04
N PRO A 59 3.28 -14.96 3.72
CA PRO A 59 2.59 -15.52 4.87
C PRO A 59 2.41 -14.49 5.99
N GLY A 60 1.15 -14.26 6.38
CA GLY A 60 0.79 -13.33 7.46
C GLY A 60 0.88 -11.85 7.11
N GLN A 61 1.03 -11.48 5.82
CA GLN A 61 1.14 -10.10 5.38
C GLN A 61 -0.06 -9.68 4.52
N GLY A 62 -0.48 -8.42 4.65
CA GLY A 62 -1.37 -7.76 3.68
C GLY A 62 -0.60 -7.30 2.43
N GLU A 63 -1.30 -6.83 1.40
CA GLU A 63 -0.65 -6.31 0.19
C GLU A 63 -1.54 -5.30 -0.55
N ASN A 64 -0.99 -4.11 -0.78
CA ASN A 64 -1.50 -3.13 -1.73
C ASN A 64 -0.53 -2.97 -2.88
N LEU A 65 -1.06 -2.81 -4.09
CA LEU A 65 -0.26 -2.56 -5.27
C LEU A 65 -0.56 -1.17 -5.85
N PHE A 66 0.45 -0.55 -6.43
CA PHE A 66 0.33 0.69 -7.18
C PHE A 66 1.17 0.59 -8.45
N TRP A 67 0.70 1.18 -9.53
CA TRP A 67 1.44 1.21 -10.80
C TRP A 67 1.28 2.56 -11.51
N GLY A 68 2.36 2.98 -12.14
CA GLY A 68 2.40 4.18 -12.96
C GLY A 68 3.77 4.43 -13.56
N TRP A 69 3.83 5.36 -14.50
CA TRP A 69 5.07 5.74 -15.18
C TRP A 69 5.76 6.91 -14.46
N ALA A 70 7.06 6.79 -14.19
CA ALA A 70 7.88 7.91 -13.72
C ALA A 70 8.26 8.87 -14.87
N SER A 71 8.24 8.38 -16.11
CA SER A 71 8.38 9.17 -17.33
C SER A 71 7.68 8.44 -18.48
N PRO A 72 6.84 9.11 -19.29
CA PRO A 72 6.48 10.53 -19.25
C PRO A 72 5.50 10.90 -18.11
N GLY A 73 5.20 9.99 -17.19
CA GLY A 73 4.25 10.23 -16.10
C GLY A 73 4.82 10.97 -14.88
N PRO A 74 3.99 11.28 -13.88
CA PRO A 74 4.37 12.15 -12.77
C PRO A 74 5.02 11.41 -11.58
N TYR A 75 5.09 10.08 -11.59
CA TYR A 75 5.39 9.28 -10.39
C TYR A 75 6.89 9.09 -10.13
N LYS A 76 7.61 10.19 -9.87
CA LYS A 76 9.05 10.15 -9.55
C LYS A 76 9.32 9.71 -8.11
N GLU A 77 8.35 9.92 -7.22
CA GLU A 77 8.32 9.51 -5.81
C GLU A 77 7.25 8.41 -5.63
N PRO A 78 7.53 7.16 -6.04
CA PRO A 78 6.52 6.11 -6.11
C PRO A 78 5.90 5.76 -4.76
N TYR A 79 6.64 5.82 -3.66
CA TYR A 79 6.11 5.43 -2.34
C TYR A 79 5.04 6.42 -1.85
N MET A 80 5.35 7.72 -1.88
CA MET A 80 4.43 8.78 -1.49
C MET A 80 3.20 8.80 -2.40
N HIS A 81 3.37 8.66 -3.72
CA HIS A 81 2.25 8.65 -4.66
C HIS A 81 1.34 7.43 -4.46
N ALA A 82 1.90 6.25 -4.19
CA ALA A 82 1.12 5.07 -3.86
C ALA A 82 0.31 5.29 -2.56
N ALA A 83 0.97 5.75 -1.48
CA ALA A 83 0.32 6.03 -0.21
C ALA A 83 -0.81 7.06 -0.34
N GLN A 84 -0.60 8.14 -1.10
CA GLN A 84 -1.62 9.14 -1.37
C GLN A 84 -2.78 8.57 -2.20
N GLY A 85 -2.48 7.76 -3.22
CA GLY A 85 -3.49 7.10 -4.05
C GLY A 85 -4.41 6.22 -3.23
N TRP A 86 -3.84 5.37 -2.37
CA TRP A 86 -4.60 4.51 -1.46
C TRP A 86 -5.37 5.31 -0.41
N MET A 87 -4.81 6.41 0.12
CA MET A 87 -5.53 7.29 1.04
C MET A 87 -6.67 8.07 0.37
N ASN A 88 -6.60 8.37 -0.93
CA ASN A 88 -7.68 9.03 -1.66
C ASN A 88 -8.91 8.11 -1.85
N GLU A 89 -8.72 6.79 -1.81
CA GLU A 89 -9.82 5.83 -1.77
C GLU A 89 -10.64 5.90 -0.47
N ALA A 90 -10.14 6.57 0.57
CA ALA A 90 -10.90 6.83 1.81
C ALA A 90 -12.27 7.45 1.56
N ALA A 91 -12.36 8.36 0.59
CA ALA A 91 -13.60 9.03 0.25
C ALA A 91 -14.64 8.09 -0.40
N LYS A 92 -14.19 6.93 -0.90
CA LYS A 92 -15.00 5.90 -1.55
C LYS A 92 -15.34 4.74 -0.60
N TYR A 93 -14.72 4.69 0.57
CA TYR A 93 -14.94 3.64 1.57
C TYR A 93 -15.96 4.09 2.60
N HIS A 94 -17.07 3.36 2.70
CA HIS A 94 -18.19 3.66 3.61
C HIS A 94 -18.29 2.68 4.78
N GLY A 95 -17.28 1.81 4.98
CA GLY A 95 -17.22 0.86 6.08
C GLY A 95 -17.69 -0.55 5.73
N GLU A 96 -17.71 -0.88 4.44
CA GLU A 96 -18.09 -2.20 3.94
C GLU A 96 -17.11 -3.29 4.43
N ALA A 97 -17.64 -4.50 4.63
CA ALA A 97 -16.82 -5.67 4.95
C ALA A 97 -15.97 -6.07 3.73
N ILE A 98 -14.71 -6.42 3.95
CA ILE A 98 -13.79 -6.86 2.89
C ILE A 98 -14.38 -8.11 2.19
N GLY A 99 -14.44 -8.09 0.86
CA GLY A 99 -15.03 -9.18 0.07
C GLY A 99 -16.55 -9.09 -0.09
N GLN A 100 -17.21 -8.08 0.49
CA GLN A 100 -18.66 -7.85 0.33
C GLN A 100 -18.98 -6.49 -0.31
N GLY A 101 -18.02 -5.90 -1.02
CA GLY A 101 -18.20 -4.62 -1.68
C GLY A 101 -17.31 -4.44 -2.90
N ASN A 102 -17.13 -3.20 -3.36
CA ASN A 102 -16.30 -2.93 -4.53
C ASN A 102 -14.82 -2.90 -4.15
N ASP A 103 -14.25 -4.09 -3.91
CA ASP A 103 -12.85 -4.26 -3.53
C ASP A 103 -11.88 -3.61 -4.54
N SER A 104 -12.29 -3.45 -5.80
CA SER A 104 -11.54 -2.74 -6.84
C SER A 104 -11.52 -1.21 -6.65
N ALA A 105 -12.50 -0.64 -5.95
CA ALA A 105 -12.65 0.82 -5.77
C ALA A 105 -12.06 1.37 -4.45
N TYR A 106 -11.95 0.54 -3.41
CA TYR A 106 -11.46 0.95 -2.08
C TYR A 106 -10.68 -0.12 -1.31
N GLY A 107 -10.33 -1.23 -1.97
CA GLY A 107 -9.59 -2.33 -1.35
C GLY A 107 -8.21 -1.91 -0.85
N HIS A 108 -7.58 -0.89 -1.45
CA HIS A 108 -6.29 -0.42 -0.95
C HIS A 108 -6.44 0.40 0.32
N TYR A 109 -7.46 1.26 0.41
CA TYR A 109 -7.72 2.03 1.62
C TYR A 109 -8.07 1.16 2.82
N SER A 110 -8.90 0.12 2.63
CA SER A 110 -9.35 -0.72 3.74
C SER A 110 -8.19 -1.46 4.42
N GLN A 111 -7.12 -1.79 3.68
CA GLN A 111 -5.88 -2.36 4.22
C GLN A 111 -5.03 -1.37 5.04
N LEU A 112 -5.14 -0.06 4.80
CA LEU A 112 -4.42 0.96 5.59
C LEU A 112 -5.12 1.26 6.94
N GLY A 113 -6.37 0.81 7.09
CA GLY A 113 -7.29 1.17 8.17
C GLY A 113 -7.43 0.12 9.30
N PRO A 114 -8.62 0.04 9.95
CA PRO A 114 -8.84 -0.64 11.23
C PRO A 114 -8.69 -2.18 11.21
N TRP A 115 -8.43 -2.78 10.05
CA TRP A 115 -8.37 -4.23 9.89
C TRP A 115 -6.97 -4.83 10.07
N ILE A 116 -5.92 -4.01 10.25
CA ILE A 116 -4.57 -4.51 10.64
C ILE A 116 -4.56 -5.08 12.08
N GLU A 117 -5.58 -4.78 12.91
CA GLU A 117 -5.58 -5.11 14.35
C GLU A 117 -6.61 -6.19 14.78
N LYS A 118 -7.07 -7.07 13.88
CA LYS A 118 -7.91 -8.22 14.27
C LYS A 118 -7.20 -9.56 14.14
#